data_AF-A0A4U2AD57-F1
#
_entry.id   AF-A0A4U2AD57-F1
#
_cell.length_a   1.000
_cell.length_b   1.000
_cell.length_c   1.000
_cell.angle_alpha   90.00
_cell.angle_beta   90.00
_cell.angle_gamma   90.00
#
_symmetry.space_group_name_H-M   'P 1'
#
loop_
_entity.id
_entity.type
_entity.pdbx_description
1 polymer ?
#
loop_
_entity_poly.entity_id
_entity_poly.type
_entity_poly.pdbx_seq_one_letter_code
_entity_poly.pdbx_strand_id
1 'polypeptide(L)'
;MKKALTVVLLTCLPLFASASDDVVDCENAMNTIEINHCASIELEAAQVELDQYLEASFEHNAYDAELVSSIKMAQDSWQAYITAHCDSVYTQWRDGSIRGLMALSCKTKLTKQRTHEVWENFLTYMDSTPPVLPEPKLMK
;
A
#
# COMPACT_ATOMS: atom_id res chain seq x y z
N MET A 1 30.60 64.01 -15.15
CA MET A 1 30.70 63.50 -13.76
C MET A 1 29.83 62.25 -13.67
N LYS A 2 30.45 61.09 -13.57
CA LYS A 2 29.81 59.76 -13.68
C LYS A 2 29.11 59.42 -12.37
N LYS A 3 27.78 59.21 -12.38
CA LYS A 3 27.03 58.69 -11.24
C LYS A 3 27.11 57.16 -11.28
N ALA A 4 27.83 56.58 -10.33
CA ALA A 4 27.92 55.13 -10.18
C ALA A 4 26.63 54.62 -9.52
N LEU A 5 25.96 53.66 -10.18
CA LEU A 5 24.82 52.93 -9.64
C LEU A 5 25.38 51.70 -8.90
N THR A 6 25.23 51.65 -7.58
CA THR A 6 25.65 50.48 -6.78
C THR A 6 24.51 49.48 -6.74
N VAL A 7 24.62 48.39 -7.51
CA VAL A 7 23.69 47.25 -7.46
C VAL A 7 24.17 46.32 -6.34
N VAL A 8 23.40 46.21 -5.27
CA VAL A 8 23.62 45.21 -4.20
C VAL A 8 23.01 43.90 -4.68
N LEU A 9 23.86 42.96 -5.08
CA LEU A 9 23.47 41.62 -5.51
C LEU A 9 23.32 40.74 -4.25
N LEU A 10 22.08 40.48 -3.83
CA LEU A 10 21.77 39.56 -2.74
C LEU A 10 21.86 38.12 -3.26
N THR A 11 23.01 37.49 -3.08
CA THR A 11 23.22 36.07 -3.44
C THR A 11 22.52 35.17 -2.42
N CYS A 12 21.36 34.62 -2.79
CA CYS A 12 20.76 33.49 -2.09
C CYS A 12 21.64 32.25 -2.26
N LEU A 13 22.34 31.84 -1.21
CA LEU A 13 22.95 30.51 -1.12
C LEU A 13 21.84 29.45 -1.13
N PRO A 14 21.85 28.47 -2.05
CA PRO A 14 21.00 27.30 -1.89
C PRO A 14 21.52 26.48 -0.70
N LEU A 15 20.71 26.33 0.35
CA LEU A 15 20.92 25.27 1.33
C LEU A 15 20.66 23.94 0.61
N PHE A 16 21.72 23.27 0.18
CA PHE A 16 21.66 21.86 -0.13
C PHE A 16 21.44 21.11 1.20
N ALA A 17 20.18 20.82 1.51
CA ALA A 17 19.85 19.85 2.54
C ALA A 17 20.24 18.47 2.01
N SER A 18 21.34 17.93 2.51
CA SER A 18 21.73 16.54 2.26
C SER A 18 20.71 15.64 2.95
N ALA A 19 19.81 15.03 2.19
CA ALA A 19 19.08 13.86 2.66
C ALA A 19 20.10 12.73 2.81
N SER A 20 20.31 12.23 4.03
CA SER A 20 21.11 11.03 4.27
C SER A 20 20.39 9.85 3.64
N ASP A 21 21.06 9.19 2.70
CA ASP A 21 20.60 8.00 1.98
C ASP A 21 20.74 6.73 2.86
N ASP A 22 20.37 6.86 4.14
CA ASP A 22 20.42 5.75 5.08
C ASP A 22 19.17 4.88 4.87
N VAL A 23 19.38 3.66 4.39
CA VAL A 23 18.33 2.64 4.27
C VAL A 23 17.79 2.35 5.67
N VAL A 24 16.47 2.50 5.87
CA VAL A 24 15.82 2.24 7.16
C VAL A 24 15.90 0.75 7.50
N ASP A 25 16.46 0.42 8.67
CA ASP A 25 16.45 -0.94 9.21
C ASP A 25 15.12 -1.22 9.92
N CYS A 26 14.22 -1.93 9.24
CA CYS A 26 12.89 -2.24 9.77
C CYS A 26 12.89 -3.22 10.94
N GLU A 27 13.96 -3.99 11.14
CA GLU A 27 14.10 -4.86 12.32
C GLU A 27 14.41 -4.05 13.58
N ASN A 28 14.96 -2.84 13.42
CA ASN A 28 15.38 -1.97 14.52
C ASN A 28 14.81 -0.54 14.38
N ALA A 29 13.63 -0.37 13.80
CA ALA A 29 12.98 0.92 13.70
C ALA A 29 12.66 1.50 15.09
N MET A 30 13.25 2.64 15.44
CA MET A 30 13.21 3.20 16.80
C MET A 30 12.29 4.40 16.95
N ASN A 31 11.93 5.06 15.84
CA ASN A 31 11.07 6.24 15.86
C ASN A 31 9.85 6.07 14.94
N THR A 32 8.83 6.91 15.15
CA THR A 32 7.56 6.80 14.43
C THR A 32 7.69 7.02 12.92
N ILE A 33 8.71 7.73 12.44
CA ILE A 33 8.93 7.94 11.01
C ILE A 33 9.41 6.62 10.38
N GLU A 34 10.42 5.99 10.97
CA GLU A 34 10.94 4.68 10.55
C GLU A 34 9.85 3.61 10.63
N ILE A 35 9.11 3.55 11.74
CA ILE A 35 8.00 2.59 11.92
C ILE A 35 6.93 2.75 10.83
N ASN A 36 6.53 3.99 10.52
CA ASN A 36 5.56 4.23 9.45
C ASN A 36 6.12 3.86 8.07
N HIS A 37 7.41 4.10 7.82
CA HIS A 37 8.06 3.72 6.58
C HIS A 37 8.04 2.20 6.39
N CYS A 38 8.42 1.44 7.41
CA CYS A 38 8.37 -0.02 7.39
C CYS A 38 6.96 -0.57 7.21
N ALA A 39 5.97 0.02 7.87
CA ALA A 39 4.56 -0.35 7.66
C ALA A 39 4.06 -0.04 6.23
N SER A 40 4.62 0.97 5.54
CA SER A 40 4.33 1.22 4.13
C SER A 40 4.88 0.12 3.24
N ILE A 41 6.13 -0.31 3.48
CA ILE A 41 6.76 -1.41 2.74
C ILE A 41 5.93 -2.70 2.90
N GLU A 42 5.46 -2.99 4.11
CA GLU A 42 4.59 -4.15 4.35
C GLU A 42 3.26 -4.07 3.59
N LEU A 43 2.65 -2.87 3.54
CA LEU A 43 1.43 -2.65 2.77
C LEU A 43 1.67 -2.83 1.27
N GLU A 44 2.76 -2.27 0.74
CA GLU A 44 3.15 -2.39 -0.67
C GLU A 44 3.37 -3.86 -1.04
N ALA A 45 4.07 -4.63 -0.20
CA ALA A 45 4.25 -6.07 -0.41
C ALA A 45 2.91 -6.83 -0.44
N ALA A 46 1.99 -6.49 0.47
CA ALA A 46 0.65 -7.09 0.48
C ALA A 46 -0.17 -6.70 -0.76
N GLN A 47 -0.04 -5.47 -1.26
CA GLN A 47 -0.72 -5.01 -2.47
C GLN A 47 -0.20 -5.72 -3.71
N VAL A 48 1.12 -5.90 -3.82
CA VAL A 48 1.74 -6.69 -4.90
C VAL A 48 1.22 -8.12 -4.90
N GLU A 49 1.09 -8.74 -3.72
CA GLU A 49 0.50 -10.08 -3.62
C GLU A 49 -0.98 -10.08 -4.04
N LEU A 50 -1.79 -9.12 -3.60
CA LEU A 50 -3.19 -9.00 -4.04
C LEU A 50 -3.30 -8.85 -5.57
N ASP A 51 -2.49 -7.99 -6.18
CA ASP A 51 -2.48 -7.77 -7.62
C ASP A 51 -2.13 -9.04 -8.39
N GLN A 52 -1.16 -9.82 -7.90
CA GLN A 52 -0.81 -11.12 -8.47
C GLN A 52 -2.00 -12.09 -8.47
N TYR A 53 -2.77 -12.13 -7.38
CA TYR A 53 -3.92 -13.04 -7.26
C TYR A 53 -5.12 -12.56 -8.10
N LEU A 54 -5.33 -11.24 -8.18
CA LEU A 54 -6.35 -10.67 -9.06
C LEU A 54 -6.06 -10.99 -10.52
N GLU A 55 -4.82 -10.80 -10.98
CA GLU A 55 -4.44 -11.10 -12.36
C GLU A 55 -4.63 -12.59 -12.67
N ALA A 56 -4.15 -13.47 -11.79
CA ALA A 56 -4.39 -14.90 -11.93
C ALA A 56 -5.89 -15.25 -11.99
N SER A 57 -6.74 -14.54 -11.22
CA SER A 57 -8.19 -14.76 -11.26
C SER A 57 -8.80 -14.32 -12.59
N PHE A 58 -8.30 -13.23 -13.18
CA PHE A 58 -8.77 -12.75 -14.48
C PHE A 58 -8.35 -13.70 -15.61
N GLU A 59 -7.08 -14.14 -15.59
CA GLU A 59 -6.55 -15.08 -16.58
C GLU A 59 -7.25 -16.44 -16.49
N HIS A 60 -7.43 -16.97 -15.27
CA HIS A 60 -8.09 -18.27 -15.06
C HIS A 60 -9.54 -18.27 -15.56
N ASN A 61 -10.25 -17.16 -15.35
CA ASN A 61 -11.66 -17.01 -15.68
C ASN A 61 -11.90 -16.28 -17.02
N ALA A 62 -10.87 -16.13 -17.87
CA ALA A 62 -10.96 -15.34 -19.11
C ALA A 62 -11.99 -15.87 -20.14
N TYR A 63 -12.46 -17.11 -19.97
CA TYR A 63 -13.53 -17.69 -20.78
C TYR A 63 -14.93 -17.12 -20.45
N ASP A 64 -15.09 -16.47 -19.31
CA ASP A 64 -16.33 -15.85 -18.84
C ASP A 64 -16.12 -14.35 -18.60
N ALA A 65 -16.41 -13.54 -19.62
CA ALA A 65 -16.23 -12.10 -19.56
C ALA A 65 -17.15 -11.40 -18.54
N GLU A 66 -18.33 -11.96 -18.27
CA GLU A 66 -19.28 -11.40 -17.30
C GLU A 66 -18.77 -11.60 -15.87
N LEU A 67 -18.24 -12.79 -15.57
CA LEU A 67 -17.57 -13.06 -14.30
C LEU A 67 -16.35 -12.14 -14.10
N VAL A 68 -15.45 -12.05 -15.09
CA VAL A 68 -14.26 -11.18 -14.98
C VAL A 68 -14.64 -9.71 -14.75
N SER A 69 -15.66 -9.21 -15.46
CA SER A 69 -16.19 -7.86 -15.24
C SER A 69 -16.71 -7.68 -13.80
N SER A 70 -17.38 -8.70 -13.27
CA SER A 70 -17.92 -8.69 -11.90
C SER A 70 -16.82 -8.69 -10.84
N ILE A 71 -15.75 -9.46 -11.03
CA ILE A 71 -14.58 -9.45 -10.13
C ILE A 71 -13.93 -8.06 -10.11
N LYS A 72 -13.75 -7.43 -11.28
CA LYS A 72 -13.18 -6.07 -11.39
C LYS A 72 -14.04 -5.02 -10.68
N MET A 73 -15.35 -5.03 -10.91
CA MET A 73 -16.27 -4.12 -10.21
C MET A 73 -16.26 -4.31 -8.69
N ALA A 74 -16.18 -5.56 -8.23
CA ALA A 74 -16.06 -5.87 -6.80
C ALA A 74 -14.74 -5.35 -6.23
N GLN A 75 -13.63 -5.48 -6.98
CA GLN A 75 -12.33 -4.97 -6.57
C GLN A 75 -12.29 -3.45 -6.47
N ASP A 76 -12.88 -2.73 -7.42
CA ASP A 76 -13.00 -1.27 -7.38
C ASP A 76 -13.82 -0.81 -6.16
N SER A 77 -14.93 -1.49 -5.89
CA SER A 77 -15.78 -1.21 -4.72
C SER A 77 -15.06 -1.49 -3.41
N TRP A 78 -14.28 -2.58 -3.36
CA TRP A 78 -13.44 -2.90 -2.22
C TRP A 78 -12.35 -1.85 -1.99
N GLN A 79 -11.75 -1.30 -3.06
CA GLN A 79 -10.74 -0.25 -2.98
C GLN A 79 -11.31 1.06 -2.39
N ALA A 80 -12.57 1.37 -2.70
CA ALA A 80 -13.28 2.49 -2.06
C ALA A 80 -13.53 2.21 -0.57
N TYR A 81 -13.95 0.98 -0.23
CA TYR A 81 -14.17 0.56 1.15
C TYR A 81 -12.90 0.63 2.00
N ILE A 82 -11.80 0.01 1.58
CA ILE A 82 -10.55 -0.01 2.36
C ILE A 82 -10.02 1.39 2.62
N THR A 83 -10.15 2.29 1.64
CA THR A 83 -9.79 3.70 1.79
C THR A 83 -10.64 4.35 2.88
N ALA A 84 -11.96 4.35 2.72
CA ALA A 84 -12.88 4.98 3.66
C ALA A 84 -12.76 4.39 5.08
N HIS A 85 -12.64 3.07 5.19
CA HIS A 85 -12.52 2.38 6.45
C HIS A 85 -11.19 2.72 7.16
N CYS A 86 -10.05 2.59 6.49
CA CYS A 86 -8.77 2.84 7.13
C CYS A 86 -8.49 4.34 7.37
N ASP A 87 -9.12 5.25 6.62
CA ASP A 87 -9.11 6.68 6.94
C ASP A 87 -9.93 6.98 8.20
N SER A 88 -11.01 6.23 8.46
CA SER A 88 -11.72 6.30 9.74
C SER A 88 -10.85 5.84 10.91
N VAL A 89 -10.03 4.80 10.70
CA VAL A 89 -9.03 4.34 11.68
C VAL A 89 -7.98 5.43 11.91
N TYR A 90 -7.44 6.05 10.86
CA TYR A 90 -6.54 7.19 11.00
C TYR A 90 -7.16 8.30 11.87
N THR A 91 -8.43 8.63 11.61
CA THR A 91 -9.20 9.66 12.33
C THR A 91 -9.42 9.32 13.80
N GLN A 92 -9.65 8.03 14.11
CA GLN A 92 -9.75 7.53 15.48
C GLN A 92 -8.45 7.76 16.27
N TRP A 93 -7.30 7.67 15.60
CA TRP A 93 -5.99 7.83 16.22
C TRP A 93 -5.38 9.23 16.06
N ARG A 94 -6.13 10.21 15.53
CA ARG A 94 -5.61 11.53 15.08
C ARG A 94 -4.75 12.29 16.11
N ASP A 95 -5.03 12.13 17.40
CA ASP A 95 -4.34 12.85 18.47
C ASP A 95 -2.99 12.20 18.86
N GLY A 96 -2.67 11.02 18.30
CA GLY A 96 -1.42 10.30 18.50
C GLY A 96 -0.51 10.32 17.26
N SER A 97 0.80 10.19 17.48
CA SER A 97 1.77 9.97 16.40
C SER A 97 1.61 8.60 15.72
N ILE A 98 1.02 7.62 16.43
CA ILE A 98 0.78 6.25 15.95
C ILE A 98 -0.27 6.13 14.83
N ARG A 99 -1.05 7.19 14.54
CA ARG A 99 -2.14 7.15 13.55
C ARG A 99 -1.72 6.64 12.16
N GLY A 100 -0.49 6.94 11.73
CA GLY A 100 0.07 6.45 10.48
C GLY A 100 0.15 4.93 10.48
N LEU A 101 0.86 4.37 11.45
CA LEU A 101 0.97 2.93 11.68
C LEU A 101 -0.41 2.27 11.74
N MET A 102 -1.35 2.81 12.54
CA MET A 102 -2.68 2.20 12.68
C MET A 102 -3.46 2.13 11.37
N ALA A 103 -3.38 3.18 10.54
CA ALA A 103 -4.02 3.20 9.23
C ALA A 103 -3.32 2.27 8.22
N LEU A 104 -1.99 2.22 8.24
CA LEU A 104 -1.21 1.32 7.39
C LEU A 104 -1.48 -0.15 7.74
N SER A 105 -1.42 -0.52 9.02
CA SER A 105 -1.75 -1.87 9.48
C SER A 105 -3.20 -2.27 9.18
N CYS A 106 -4.15 -1.33 9.25
CA CYS A 106 -5.53 -1.55 8.80
C CYS A 106 -5.56 -1.95 7.31
N LYS A 107 -4.87 -1.20 6.46
CA LYS A 107 -4.81 -1.47 5.02
C LYS A 107 -4.16 -2.82 4.77
N THR A 108 -3.00 -3.09 5.36
CA THR A 108 -2.28 -4.36 5.21
C THR A 108 -3.15 -5.55 5.62
N LYS A 109 -3.93 -5.39 6.70
CA LYS A 109 -4.87 -6.43 7.13
C LYS A 109 -5.94 -6.73 6.11
N LEU A 110 -6.64 -5.69 5.66
CA LEU A 110 -7.71 -5.86 4.70
C LEU A 110 -7.18 -6.36 3.35
N THR A 111 -6.01 -5.91 2.92
CA THR A 111 -5.37 -6.40 1.68
C THR A 111 -5.08 -7.90 1.76
N LYS A 112 -4.44 -8.39 2.84
CA LYS A 112 -4.17 -9.83 3.01
C LYS A 112 -5.45 -10.66 3.07
N GLN A 113 -6.48 -10.16 3.76
CA GLN A 113 -7.79 -10.80 3.78
C GLN A 113 -8.40 -10.86 2.37
N ARG A 114 -8.31 -9.77 1.61
CA ARG A 114 -8.82 -9.71 0.24
C ARG A 114 -8.10 -10.68 -0.69
N THR A 115 -6.79 -10.83 -0.56
CA THR A 115 -6.02 -11.82 -1.32
C THR A 115 -6.55 -13.24 -1.07
N HIS A 116 -6.85 -13.58 0.19
CA HIS A 116 -7.45 -14.87 0.54
C HIS A 116 -8.87 -15.03 -0.01
N GLU A 117 -9.72 -14.01 0.07
CA GLU A 117 -11.06 -14.04 -0.52
C GLU A 117 -11.01 -14.25 -2.05
N VAL A 118 -10.09 -13.58 -2.76
CA VAL A 118 -9.88 -13.78 -4.21
C VAL A 118 -9.44 -15.21 -4.49
N TRP A 119 -8.50 -15.74 -3.70
CA TRP A 119 -8.04 -17.12 -3.83
C TRP A 119 -9.18 -18.13 -3.63
N GLU A 120 -9.90 -18.01 -2.51
CA GLU A 120 -10.95 -18.93 -2.09
C GLU A 120 -12.08 -19.00 -3.12
N ASN A 121 -12.44 -17.87 -3.72
CA ASN A 121 -13.59 -17.80 -4.62
C ASN A 121 -13.26 -18.08 -6.09
N PHE A 122 -12.01 -17.81 -6.52
CA PHE A 122 -11.69 -17.79 -7.96
C PHE A 122 -10.47 -18.61 -8.37
N LEU A 123 -9.67 -19.11 -7.42
CA LEU A 123 -8.39 -19.79 -7.69
C LEU A 123 -8.24 -21.14 -7.01
N THR A 124 -9.28 -21.64 -6.35
CA THR A 124 -9.31 -22.97 -5.74
C THR A 124 -10.62 -23.68 -6.04
N TYR A 125 -10.70 -24.95 -5.68
CA TYR A 125 -11.84 -25.82 -5.93
C TYR A 125 -12.30 -26.47 -4.63
N MET A 126 -13.58 -26.83 -4.57
CA MET A 126 -14.15 -27.55 -3.41
C MET A 126 -13.73 -29.02 -3.34
N ASP A 127 -13.08 -29.54 -4.38
CA ASP A 127 -12.63 -30.92 -4.48
C ASP A 127 -11.10 -31.02 -4.32
N SER A 128 -10.51 -32.16 -4.67
CA SER A 128 -9.07 -32.41 -4.55
C SER A 128 -8.24 -31.84 -5.72
N THR A 129 -8.85 -31.04 -6.61
CA THR A 129 -8.13 -30.40 -7.71
C THR A 129 -7.11 -29.41 -7.14
N PRO A 130 -5.84 -29.44 -7.56
CA PRO A 130 -4.85 -28.46 -7.12
C PRO A 130 -5.29 -27.03 -7.44
N PRO A 131 -5.08 -26.06 -6.53
CA PRO A 131 -5.48 -24.69 -6.78
C PRO A 131 -4.57 -24.03 -7.82
N VAL A 132 -5.09 -23.00 -8.49
CA VAL A 132 -4.37 -22.23 -9.53
C VAL A 132 -3.16 -21.52 -8.94
N LEU A 133 -3.32 -20.96 -7.73
CA LEU A 133 -2.24 -20.43 -6.90
C LEU A 133 -2.30 -21.07 -5.51
N PRO A 134 -1.17 -21.17 -4.79
CA PRO A 134 -1.20 -21.63 -3.41
C PRO A 134 -2.10 -20.73 -2.53
N GLU A 135 -2.60 -21.26 -1.41
CA GLU A 135 -3.31 -20.44 -0.44
C GLU A 135 -2.38 -19.33 0.09
N PRO A 136 -2.80 -18.06 0.06
CA PRO A 136 -1.98 -16.96 0.56
C PRO A 136 -1.83 -17.08 2.08
N LYS A 137 -0.65 -16.73 2.59
CA LYS A 137 -0.41 -16.81 4.03
C LYS A 137 -1.23 -15.75 4.75
N LEU A 138 -2.28 -16.18 5.44
CA LEU A 138 -2.96 -15.35 6.43
C LEU A 138 -1.99 -14.97 7.55
N MET A 139 -2.26 -13.84 8.22
CA MET A 139 -1.39 -13.36 9.31
C MET A 139 -1.18 -14.45 10.36
N LYS A 140 0.08 -14.73 10.67
CA LYS A 140 0.46 -15.36 11.95
C LYS A 140 0.42 -14.32 13.06
#